data_AF-A0A9D2SUZ4-F1
#
_entry.id   AF-A0A9D2SUZ4-F1
#
_cell.length_a   1.000
_cell.length_b   1.000
_cell.length_c   1.000
_cell.angle_alpha   90.00
_cell.angle_beta   90.00
_cell.angle_gamma   90.00
#
_symmetry.space_group_name_H-M   'P 1'
#
loop_
_entity.id
_entity.type
_entity.pdbx_description
1 polymer ?
#
loop_
_entity_poly.entity_id
_entity_poly.type
_entity_poly.pdbx_seq_one_letter_code
_entity_poly.pdbx_strand_id
1 'polypeptide(L)' 'MRKAGVYKSDEGAVFQVDIVCPHMGCELTWNPDERSWDCPCHGSRFDYEGNLPDGPAQEGIQHD' A
#
# COMPACT_ATOMS: atom_id res chain seq x y z
N MET A 1 6.10 -11.95 -12.89
CA MET A 1 5.57 -10.59 -13.05
C MET A 1 5.19 -10.10 -11.66
N ARG A 2 5.74 -8.97 -11.22
CA ARG A 2 5.39 -8.37 -9.92
C ARG A 2 4.14 -7.52 -10.15
N LYS A 3 3.10 -7.70 -9.33
CA LYS A 3 1.90 -6.86 -9.40
C LYS A 3 2.21 -5.51 -8.75
N ALA A 4 1.55 -4.45 -9.23
CA ALA A 4 1.65 -3.11 -8.66
C ALA A 4 0.27 -2.59 -8.26
N GLY A 5 0.24 -1.81 -7.19
CA GLY A 5 -0.91 -1.00 -6.79
C GLY A 5 -0.78 0.38 -7.41
N VAL A 6 -1.88 0.91 -7.95
CA VAL A 6 -1.88 2.23 -8.60
C VAL A 6 -3.04 3.06 -8.08
N TYR A 7 -2.74 4.27 -7.61
CA TYR A 7 -3.72 5.29 -7.30
C TYR A 7 -3.48 6.51 -8.18
N LYS A 8 -4.57 7.11 -8.69
CA LYS A 8 -4.53 8.38 -9.43
C LYS A 8 -5.30 9.43 -8.64
N SER A 9 -4.64 10.51 -8.26
CA SER A 9 -5.28 11.62 -7.55
C SER A 9 -6.22 12.41 -8.46
N ASP A 10 -7.08 13.23 -7.85
CA ASP A 10 -8.00 14.12 -8.57
C ASP A 10 -7.26 15.14 -9.44
N GLU A 11 -6.03 15.52 -9.06
CA GLU A 11 -5.13 16.40 -9.84
C GLU A 11 -4.41 15.66 -10.98
N GLY A 12 -4.61 14.34 -11.07
CA GLY A 12 -4.07 13.49 -12.12
C GLY A 12 -2.68 12.91 -11.86
N ALA A 13 -2.10 13.14 -10.66
CA ALA A 13 -0.86 12.50 -10.24
C ALA A 13 -1.06 10.99 -10.08
N VAL A 14 -0.06 10.19 -10.45
CA VAL A 14 -0.11 8.73 -10.39
C VAL A 14 0.91 8.26 -9.35
N PHE A 15 0.44 7.45 -8.42
CA PHE A 15 1.23 6.83 -7.36
C PHE A 15 1.22 5.32 -7.58
N GLN A 16 2.41 4.74 -7.61
CA GLN A 16 2.61 3.31 -7.85
C GLN A 16 3.39 2.72 -6.69
N VAL A 17 2.89 1.61 -6.14
CA VAL A 17 3.46 0.94 -4.97
C VAL A 17 3.50 -0.58 -5.16
N ASP A 18 4.40 -1.25 -4.44
CA ASP A 18 4.36 -2.70 -4.28
C ASP A 18 3.15 -3.10 -3.43
N ILE A 19 2.38 -4.09 -3.85
CA ILE A 19 1.21 -4.60 -3.10
C ILE A 19 1.53 -5.82 -2.25
N VAL A 20 2.79 -5.96 -1.83
CA VAL A 20 3.26 -7.03 -0.96
C VAL A 20 3.64 -6.39 0.38
N CYS A 21 2.96 -6.77 1.45
CA CYS A 21 3.22 -6.26 2.78
C CYS A 21 4.66 -6.64 3.22
N PRO A 22 5.53 -5.66 3.57
CA PRO A 22 6.91 -5.94 3.96
C PRO A 22 7.02 -6.67 5.30
N HIS A 23 5.93 -6.79 6.08
CA HIS A 23 5.93 -7.56 7.33
C HIS A 23 6.20 -9.05 7.09
N MET A 24 5.32 -9.74 6.35
CA MET A 24 5.43 -11.19 6.09
C MET A 24 4.93 -11.60 4.70
N GLY A 25 4.80 -10.65 3.77
CA GLY A 25 4.56 -10.94 2.35
C GLY A 25 3.10 -11.15 1.93
N CYS A 26 2.11 -10.81 2.77
CA CYS A 26 0.70 -10.85 2.36
C CYS A 26 0.41 -9.84 1.25
N GLU A 27 -0.48 -10.18 0.31
CA GLU A 27 -0.98 -9.23 -0.69
C GLU A 27 -1.89 -8.18 -0.01
N LEU A 28 -1.68 -6.91 -0.33
CA LEU A 28 -2.45 -5.78 0.21
C LEU A 28 -3.77 -5.59 -0.55
N THR A 29 -4.79 -5.07 0.15
CA THR A 29 -6.10 -4.74 -0.44
C THR A 29 -6.33 -3.24 -0.44
N TRP A 30 -6.83 -2.68 -1.55
CA TRP A 30 -7.17 -1.26 -1.60
C TRP A 30 -8.42 -0.93 -0.78
N ASN A 31 -8.34 0.09 0.06
CA ASN A 31 -9.42 0.70 0.82
C ASN A 31 -9.70 2.10 0.24
N PRO A 32 -10.80 2.28 -0.53
CA PRO A 32 -11.09 3.56 -1.19
C PRO A 32 -11.55 4.65 -0.22
N ASP A 33 -12.11 4.28 0.94
CA ASP A 33 -12.62 5.25 1.91
C ASP A 33 -11.47 5.98 2.61
N GLU A 34 -10.39 5.25 2.90
CA GLU A 34 -9.19 5.78 3.56
C GLU A 34 -8.02 6.05 2.60
N ARG A 35 -8.18 5.70 1.31
CA ARG A 35 -7.15 5.81 0.27
C ARG A 35 -5.86 5.11 0.69
N SER A 36 -6.01 3.89 1.18
CA SER A 36 -4.93 3.10 1.75
C SER A 36 -4.86 1.69 1.16
N TRP A 37 -3.69 1.09 1.25
CA TRP A 37 -3.46 -0.33 1.06
C TRP A 37 -3.44 -1.00 2.43
N ASP A 38 -4.43 -1.85 2.70
CA ASP A 38 -4.63 -2.50 3.99
C ASP A 38 -4.18 -3.96 3.91
N CYS A 39 -3.35 -4.38 4.88
CA CYS A 39 -2.91 -5.76 5.01
C CYS A 39 -3.95 -6.58 5.78
N PRO A 40 -4.65 -7.54 5.14
CA PRO A 40 -5.71 -8.30 5.80
C PRO A 40 -5.20 -9.30 6.85
N CYS A 41 -3.89 -9.55 6.89
CA CYS A 41 -3.29 -10.54 7.78
C CYS A 41 -3.16 -10.02 9.22
N HIS A 42 -2.59 -8.81 9.38
CA HIS A 42 -2.25 -8.27 10.70
C HIS A 42 -2.54 -6.77 10.85
N GLY A 43 -3.21 -6.15 9.87
CA GLY A 43 -3.69 -4.77 9.98
C GLY A 43 -2.70 -3.68 9.61
N SER A 44 -1.48 -3.98 9.13
CA SER A 44 -0.60 -2.92 8.61
C SER A 44 -1.31 -2.13 7.51
N ARG A 45 -1.21 -0.80 7.58
CA ARG A 45 -1.86 0.10 6.64
C ARG A 45 -0.83 0.99 5.99
N PHE A 46 -0.93 1.13 4.68
CA PHE A 46 -0.06 1.98 3.87
C PHE A 46 -0.92 3.02 3.16
N ASP A 47 -0.53 4.30 3.13
CA ASP A 47 -1.27 5.28 2.33
C ASP A 47 -1.06 5.04 0.82
N TYR A 48 -1.74 5.83 -0.02
CA TYR A 48 -1.64 5.71 -1.47
C TYR A 48 -0.25 6.05 -2.03
N GLU A 49 0.61 6.71 -1.26
CA GLU A 49 2.02 7.02 -1.59
C GLU A 49 2.99 5.94 -1.08
N GLY A 50 2.47 4.99 -0.29
CA GLY A 50 3.20 3.87 0.27
C GLY A 50 3.83 4.13 1.64
N ASN A 51 3.52 5.26 2.29
CA ASN A 51 3.96 5.49 3.68
C ASN A 51 3.18 4.58 4.63
N LEU A 52 3.77 4.27 5.79
CA LEU A 52 3.19 3.35 6.79
C LEU A 52 2.60 4.15 7.98
N PRO A 53 1.31 4.52 7.96
CA PRO A 53 0.65 5.12 9.11
C PRO A 53 0.40 4.15 10.27
N ASP A 54 0.19 2.84 10.01
CA ASP A 54 -0.13 1.87 11.07
C ASP A 54 0.55 0.51 10.86
N GLY A 55 1.18 -0.02 11.92
CA GLY A 55 2.00 -1.23 11.92
C GLY A 55 1.20 -2.50 12.27
N PRO A 56 1.75 -3.71 12.06
CA PRO A 56 3.08 -4.10 12.59
C PRO A 56 4.28 -4.07 11.62
N ALA A 57 4.11 -3.73 10.34
CA ALA A 57 5.26 -3.47 9.46
C ALA A 57 6.19 -2.39 10.04
N GLN A 58 7.44 -2.33 9.58
CA GLN A 58 8.44 -1.34 10.04
C GLN A 58 8.94 -0.40 8.94
N GLU A 59 8.48 -0.61 7.71
CA GLU A 59 8.83 0.19 6.54
C GLU A 59 7.61 0.33 5.63
N GLY A 60 7.63 1.34 4.78
CA GLY A 60 6.62 1.57 3.75
C GLY A 60 6.75 0.62 2.56
N ILE A 61 5.90 0.83 1.56
CA ILE A 61 5.93 0.12 0.27
C ILE A 61 6.33 1.10 -0.82
N GLN A 62 7.35 0.77 -1.60
CA GLN A 62 7.77 1.54 -2.76
C GLN A 62 7.84 0.61 -3.97
N HIS A 63 7.57 1.13 -5.16
CA HIS A 63 7.67 0.37 -6.39
C HIS A 63 8.96 0.75 -7.12
N ASP A 64 9.84 -0.23 -7.34
CA ASP A 64 11.08 -0.10 -8.15
C ASP A 64 10.84 -0.26 -9.65
#